data_AF-A0A2V7IWD7-F1
#
_entry.id   AF-A0A2V7IWD7-F1
#
_cell.length_a   1.000
_cell.length_b   1.000
_cell.length_c   1.000
_cell.angle_alpha   90.00
_cell.angle_beta   90.00
_cell.angle_gamma   90.00
#
_symmetry.space_group_name_H-M   'P 1'
#
loop_
_entity.id
_entity.type
_entity.pdbx_description
1 polymer ?
#
loop_
_entity_poly.entity_id
_entity_poly.type
_entity_poly.pdbx_seq_one_letter_code
_entity_poly.pdbx_strand_id
1 'polypeptide(L)' 'MAHTTKGNPTTKRHTKPRETETTRVGGTPTEEDIRRRAYELSRERGGEPGHELEDWVRAEQELRGDE' A
#
# COMPACT_ATOMS: atom_id res chain seq x y z
N MET A 1 -5.92 -10.71 -35.84
CA MET A 1 -4.88 -11.26 -34.94
C MET A 1 -5.08 -10.60 -33.57
N ALA A 2 -5.16 -11.42 -32.51
CA ALA A 2 -5.11 -11.08 -31.08
C ALA A 2 -6.22 -10.13 -30.53
N HIS A 3 -7.34 -10.64 -29.99
CA HIS A 3 -7.59 -11.12 -28.62
C HIS A 3 -7.90 -10.00 -27.58
N THR A 4 -9.20 -9.91 -27.18
CA THR A 4 -9.78 -9.76 -25.81
C THR A 4 -9.14 -8.75 -24.81
N THR A 5 -9.83 -7.97 -23.97
CA THR A 5 -11.21 -7.89 -23.45
C THR A 5 -11.37 -6.45 -22.92
N LYS A 6 -12.51 -5.79 -23.17
CA LYS A 6 -12.87 -4.53 -22.49
C LYS A 6 -13.34 -4.85 -21.07
N GLY A 7 -12.39 -5.03 -20.16
CA GLY A 7 -12.63 -5.23 -18.74
C GLY A 7 -12.73 -3.87 -18.05
N ASN A 8 -13.91 -3.55 -17.56
CA ASN A 8 -14.14 -2.45 -16.63
C ASN A 8 -13.50 -2.83 -15.28
N PRO A 9 -12.58 -2.06 -14.68
CA PRO A 9 -12.54 -2.01 -13.24
C PRO A 9 -13.55 -0.94 -12.85
N THR A 10 -14.73 -1.39 -12.42
CA THR A 10 -15.55 -0.60 -11.50
C THR A 10 -14.65 -0.36 -10.30
N THR A 11 -13.91 0.74 -10.28
CA THR A 11 -13.15 1.16 -9.11
C THR A 11 -14.19 1.34 -8.03
N LYS A 12 -14.34 0.31 -7.21
CA LYS A 12 -15.16 0.31 -6.01
C LYS A 12 -14.80 1.62 -5.32
N ARG A 13 -15.77 2.54 -5.28
CA ARG A 13 -15.80 3.60 -4.29
C ARG A 13 -15.47 2.93 -2.97
N HIS A 14 -14.23 3.06 -2.52
CA HIS A 14 -13.87 2.81 -1.14
C HIS A 14 -14.48 3.98 -0.36
N THR A 15 -15.80 3.95 -0.23
CA THR A 15 -16.49 4.61 0.87
C THR A 15 -16.35 3.65 2.05
N LYS A 16 -15.24 3.78 2.78
CA LYS A 16 -15.21 3.57 4.22
C LYS A 16 -14.39 4.69 4.84
N PRO A 17 -14.85 5.18 6.00
CA PRO A 17 -14.80 6.58 6.39
C PRO A 17 -13.43 6.99 6.89
N ARG A 18 -13.21 8.31 6.91
CA ARG A 18 -12.33 9.02 7.83
C ARG A 18 -12.40 8.37 9.22
N GLU A 19 -11.25 7.92 9.72
CA GLU A 19 -10.87 7.82 11.13
C GLU A 19 -9.47 7.16 11.13
N THR A 20 -8.41 7.97 11.19
CA THR A 20 -7.74 8.43 12.42
C THR A 20 -7.01 7.32 13.13
N GLU A 21 -5.83 7.68 13.62
CA GLU A 21 -5.00 6.89 14.51
C GLU A 21 -4.11 5.83 13.85
N THR A 22 -3.03 6.31 13.23
CA THR A 22 -1.70 5.90 13.71
C THR A 22 -1.59 6.30 15.19
N THR A 23 -2.42 5.72 16.05
CA THR A 23 -2.09 5.71 17.47
C THR A 23 -1.00 4.68 17.55
N ARG A 24 0.19 5.24 17.72
CA ARG A 24 1.36 4.62 18.30
C ARG A 24 0.97 3.96 19.65
N VAL A 25 0.16 2.91 19.63
CA VAL A 25 -0.07 2.04 20.79
C VAL A 25 0.95 0.91 20.72
N GLY A 26 2.24 1.26 20.83
CA GLY A 26 3.35 0.36 21.18
C GLY A 26 3.32 -1.08 20.64
N GLY A 27 2.77 -1.31 19.45
CA GLY A 27 2.45 -2.62 18.91
C GLY A 27 3.12 -2.78 17.56
N THR A 28 3.78 -3.91 17.37
CA THR A 28 4.46 -4.26 16.12
C THR A 28 3.54 -4.04 14.92
N PRO A 29 4.02 -3.38 13.83
CA PRO A 29 3.18 -3.13 12.68
C PRO A 29 2.70 -4.44 12.06
N THR A 30 1.42 -4.46 11.66
CA THR A 30 0.84 -5.63 11.02
C THR A 30 1.23 -5.71 9.55
N GLU A 31 1.14 -6.91 8.96
CA GLU A 31 1.40 -7.10 7.53
C GLU A 31 0.48 -6.22 6.66
N GLU A 32 -0.76 -5.99 7.09
CA GLU A 32 -1.71 -5.14 6.37
C GLU A 32 -1.30 -3.67 6.38
N ASP A 33 -0.71 -3.18 7.48
CA ASP A 33 -0.14 -1.83 7.54
C ASP A 33 1.07 -1.71 6.60
N ILE A 34 1.96 -2.70 6.63
CA ILE A 34 3.15 -2.76 5.75
C ILE A 34 2.71 -2.78 4.28
N ARG A 35 1.75 -3.64 3.92
CA ARG A 35 1.21 -3.72 2.55
C ARG A 35 0.60 -2.41 2.09
N ARG A 36 -0.15 -1.71 2.96
CA ARG A 36 -0.74 -0.42 2.62
C ARG A 36 0.34 0.61 2.34
N ARG A 37 1.33 0.73 3.22
CA ARG A 37 2.43 1.69 3.08
C ARG A 37 3.31 1.37 1.87
N ALA A 38 3.58 0.10 1.58
CA ALA A 38 4.32 -0.33 0.39
C ALA A 38 3.60 0.03 -0.91
N TYR A 39 2.28 -0.15 -0.94
CA TYR A 39 1.46 0.25 -2.08
C TYR A 39 1.48 1.77 -2.29
N GLU A 40 1.47 2.56 -1.21
CA GLU A 40 1.63 4.01 -1.31
C GLU A 40 2.99 4.40 -1.89
N LEU A 41 4.08 3.80 -1.38
CA LEU A 41 5.45 4.03 -1.89
C LEU A 41 5.58 3.68 -3.39
N SER A 42 5.04 2.52 -3.79
CA SER A 42 4.99 2.09 -5.19
C SER A 42 4.27 3.13 -6.05
N ARG A 43 3.14 3.69 -5.58
CA ARG A 43 2.40 4.72 -6.30
C ARG A 43 3.14 6.04 -6.39
N GLU A 44 3.87 6.44 -5.35
CA GLU A 44 4.69 7.66 -5.35
C GLU A 44 5.82 7.57 -6.38
N ARG A 45 6.39 6.38 -6.59
CA ARG A 45 7.40 6.10 -7.62
C ARG A 45 6.86 6.00 -9.06
N GLY A 46 5.55 5.99 -9.24
CA GLY A 46 4.91 5.80 -10.56
C GLY A 46 4.53 4.35 -10.88
N GLY A 47 4.58 3.45 -9.90
CA GLY A 47 4.13 2.07 -10.03
C GLY A 47 5.05 1.21 -10.88
N GLU A 48 6.37 1.47 -10.84
CA GLU A 48 7.33 0.63 -11.56
C GLU A 48 7.39 -0.78 -10.96
N PRO A 49 7.18 -1.83 -11.78
CA PRO A 49 7.33 -3.20 -11.33
C PRO A 49 8.80 -3.53 -11.07
N GLY A 50 9.06 -4.31 -10.02
CA GLY A 50 10.40 -4.71 -9.59
C GLY A 50 10.86 -4.09 -8.27
N HIS A 51 10.14 -3.09 -7.77
CA HIS A 51 10.45 -2.41 -6.50
C HIS A 51 9.51 -2.80 -5.36
N GLU A 52 8.56 -3.73 -5.57
CA GLU A 52 7.59 -4.11 -4.52
C GLU A 52 8.26 -4.61 -3.23
N LEU A 53 9.37 -5.34 -3.35
CA LEU A 53 10.15 -5.82 -2.20
C LEU A 53 10.85 -4.68 -1.45
N GLU A 54 11.42 -3.72 -2.18
CA GLU A 54 12.05 -2.53 -1.59
C GLU A 54 11.01 -1.66 -0.87
N ASP A 55 9.87 -1.42 -1.53
CA ASP A 55 8.75 -0.68 -0.96
C ASP A 55 8.18 -1.37 0.29
N TRP A 56 8.14 -2.71 0.29
CA TRP A 56 7.71 -3.49 1.46
C TRP A 56 8.66 -3.38 2.65
N VAL A 57 9.98 -3.51 2.42
CA VAL A 57 10.98 -3.36 3.49
C VAL A 57 11.01 -1.92 4.00
N ARG A 58 10.91 -0.94 3.09
CA ARG A 58 10.83 0.48 3.46
C ARG A 58 9.59 0.78 4.30
N ALA A 59 8.44 0.24 3.91
CA ALA A 59 7.20 0.36 4.67
C ALA A 59 7.31 -0.23 6.07
N GLU A 60 7.91 -1.41 6.20
CA GLU A 60 8.16 -2.04 7.49
C GLU A 60 9.02 -1.15 8.40
N GLN A 61 10.12 -0.59 7.88
CA GLN A 61 11.00 0.31 8.62
C GLN A 61 10.27 1.58 9.09
N GLU A 62 9.51 2.23 8.21
CA GLU A 62 8.75 3.46 8.53
C GLU A 62 7.68 3.19 9.61
N LEU A 63 7.08 2.00 9.61
CA LEU A 63 6.05 1.63 10.57
C LEU A 63 6.61 1.08 11.90
N ARG A 64 7.85 0.56 11.90
CA ARG A 64 8.53 0.08 13.13
C ARG A 64 9.09 1.22 13.98
N GLY A 65 9.13 2.45 13.47
CA GLY A 65 9.53 3.63 14.23
C GLY A 65 11.02 3.96 14.17
N ASP A 66 11.63 3.89 12.99
CA ASP A 66 12.90 4.58 12.74
C ASP A 66 12.64 6.09 12.51
N GLU A 67 12.10 6.76 13.53
CA GLU A 67 12.29 8.19 13.86
C GLU A 67 12.15 8.39 15.38
#